data_AF-Q54QB7-F1
#
_entry.id   AF-Q54QB7-F1
#
_cell.length_a   1.000
_cell.length_b   1.000
_cell.length_c   1.000
_cell.angle_alpha   90.00
_cell.angle_beta   90.00
_cell.angle_gamma   90.00
#
_symmetry.space_group_name_H-M   'P 1'
#
loop_
_entity.id
_entity.type
_entity.pdbx_description
1 polymer ?
#
loop_
_entity_poly.entity_id
_entity_poly.type
_entity_poly.pdbx_seq_one_letter_code
_entity_poly.pdbx_strand_id
1 'polypeptide(L)'
;MYLSKYLILSLLSIMCFGRYVVNANAGFMKPIPRVLCEENNVKGCKIRNPCHNLAAVSGDVNPIDINKIYEYAIYQLDARANETSVNTYTIQFFKDQENTGFQLLTFNQNDMQSNNSFYAVKMDPLKMNTKLMENIEFNKEGFVFGTLELTFDARSGGGDVYYSCANVRLQKRNATTKSTGQKIKVESTLTLTDGKGRQRGEIESDGIATEIIVPDLINHEATVSSEDIVANDSTEGDIGQNNNNENSNHKNSSSNLSIPSMFVATLISLISFIIIRK
;
A
#
# COMPACT_ATOMS: atom_id res chain seq x y z
N MET A 1 3.86 -39.31 37.25
CA MET A 1 2.69 -38.71 36.56
C MET A 1 2.68 -37.18 36.49
N TYR A 2 3.40 -36.45 37.36
CA TYR A 2 3.46 -34.97 37.26
C TYR A 2 4.35 -34.46 36.12
N LEU A 3 5.43 -35.18 35.78
CA LEU A 3 6.37 -34.79 34.73
C LEU A 3 5.71 -34.64 33.33
N SER A 4 4.79 -35.53 32.97
CA SER A 4 4.16 -35.48 31.64
C SER A 4 3.14 -34.35 31.50
N LYS A 5 2.49 -33.93 32.60
CA LYS A 5 1.53 -32.81 32.57
C LYS A 5 2.23 -31.48 32.29
N TYR A 6 3.37 -31.21 32.94
CA TYR A 6 4.13 -29.97 32.71
C TYR A 6 4.77 -29.94 31.32
N LEU A 7 5.21 -31.09 30.80
CA LEU A 7 5.79 -31.18 29.46
C LEU A 7 4.76 -30.87 28.37
N ILE A 8 3.53 -31.40 28.51
CA ILE A 8 2.40 -31.09 27.60
C ILE A 8 1.99 -29.62 27.68
N LEU A 9 1.92 -29.04 28.89
CA LEU A 9 1.61 -27.62 29.09
C LEU A 9 2.69 -26.70 28.48
N SER A 10 3.98 -27.07 28.59
CA SER A 10 5.07 -26.30 27.99
C SER A 10 5.00 -26.34 26.46
N LEU A 11 4.72 -27.51 25.87
CA LEU A 11 4.53 -27.71 24.42
C LEU A 11 3.33 -26.93 23.90
N LEU A 12 2.21 -26.92 24.62
CA LEU A 12 1.04 -26.11 24.27
C LEU A 12 1.36 -24.62 24.34
N SER A 13 2.11 -24.15 25.36
CA SER A 13 2.50 -22.74 25.43
C SER A 13 3.43 -22.37 24.26
N ILE A 14 4.40 -23.21 23.92
CA ILE A 14 5.33 -22.99 22.80
C ILE A 14 4.59 -23.02 21.46
N MET A 15 3.58 -23.88 21.30
CA MET A 15 2.70 -23.85 20.12
C MET A 15 1.84 -22.59 20.07
N CYS A 16 1.36 -22.08 21.20
CA CYS A 16 0.60 -20.82 21.27
C CYS A 16 1.48 -19.59 21.01
N PHE A 17 2.71 -19.55 21.52
CA PHE A 17 3.69 -18.49 21.25
C PHE A 17 4.34 -18.63 19.86
N GLY A 18 4.37 -19.85 19.30
CA GLY A 18 4.87 -20.15 17.97
C GLY A 18 3.93 -19.70 16.84
N ARG A 19 2.67 -19.38 17.16
CA ARG A 19 1.81 -18.60 16.26
C ARG A 19 2.24 -17.13 16.32
N TYR A 20 3.36 -16.84 15.67
CA TYR A 20 3.68 -15.47 15.27
C TYR A 20 2.50 -14.93 14.47
N VAL A 21 1.70 -14.05 15.09
CA VAL A 21 0.64 -13.34 14.40
C VAL A 21 1.31 -12.43 13.38
N VAL A 22 1.11 -12.73 12.09
CA VAL A 22 1.72 -12.00 10.98
C VAL A 22 1.02 -10.64 10.89
N ASN A 23 1.65 -9.58 11.41
CA ASN A 23 1.12 -8.23 11.28
C ASN A 23 1.63 -7.56 9.99
N ALA A 24 1.36 -8.18 8.84
CA ALA A 24 1.51 -7.47 7.57
C ALA A 24 0.56 -6.28 7.56
N ASN A 25 1.02 -5.10 7.14
CA ASN A 25 0.20 -3.88 7.08
C ASN A 25 0.49 -3.14 5.77
N ALA A 26 -0.49 -2.46 5.19
CA ALA A 26 -0.25 -1.64 4.00
C ALA A 26 -1.16 -0.41 3.96
N GLY A 27 -0.73 0.62 3.23
CA GLY A 27 -1.47 1.85 3.08
C GLY A 27 -0.98 2.69 1.89
N PHE A 28 -1.76 3.70 1.53
CA PHE A 28 -1.37 4.60 0.45
C PHE A 28 -0.20 5.49 0.85
N MET A 29 0.65 5.74 -0.13
CA MET A 29 1.59 6.86 -0.21
C MET A 29 1.15 7.86 -1.28
N LYS A 30 0.58 7.35 -2.39
CA LYS A 30 -0.08 8.11 -3.45
C LYS A 30 -1.41 7.42 -3.78
N PRO A 31 -2.57 8.11 -3.69
CA PRO A 31 -2.76 9.49 -3.20
C PRO A 31 -2.28 9.69 -1.74
N ILE A 32 -2.09 10.94 -1.33
CA ILE A 32 -1.73 11.26 0.07
C ILE A 32 -2.90 10.86 0.98
N PRO A 33 -2.70 9.93 1.93
CA PRO A 33 -3.76 9.45 2.81
C PRO A 33 -4.07 10.46 3.93
N ARG A 34 -5.25 10.33 4.54
CA ARG A 34 -5.65 11.09 5.75
C ARG A 34 -4.73 10.83 6.95
N VAL A 35 -4.19 9.61 7.03
CA VAL A 35 -3.21 9.19 8.03
C VAL A 35 -2.07 8.53 7.29
N LEU A 36 -0.89 9.13 7.39
CA LEU A 36 0.30 8.67 6.67
C LEU A 36 0.72 7.26 7.11
N CYS A 37 1.15 6.48 6.12
CA CYS A 37 1.62 5.11 6.24
C CYS A 37 3.05 5.05 5.71
N GLU A 38 4.03 5.23 6.59
CA GLU A 38 5.44 5.39 6.23
C GLU A 38 6.31 4.45 7.07
N GLU A 39 7.56 4.23 6.65
CA GLU A 39 8.52 3.40 7.37
C GLU A 39 8.72 3.84 8.83
N ASN A 40 8.83 5.15 9.05
CA ASN A 40 9.02 5.73 10.38
C ASN A 40 7.70 5.94 11.15
N ASN A 41 6.55 5.82 10.50
CA ASN A 41 5.24 6.01 11.11
C ASN A 41 4.17 5.13 10.44
N VAL A 42 4.01 3.94 11.00
CA VAL A 42 3.17 2.88 10.44
C VAL A 42 1.70 2.99 10.86
N LYS A 43 1.29 4.10 11.51
CA LYS A 43 -0.06 4.27 12.04
C LYS A 43 -1.12 4.19 10.94
N GLY A 44 -0.87 4.84 9.80
CA GLY A 44 -1.79 4.81 8.66
C GLY A 44 -1.92 3.45 7.98
N CYS A 45 -0.96 2.55 8.20
CA CYS A 45 -1.01 1.19 7.65
C CYS A 45 -1.84 0.23 8.53
N LYS A 46 -2.13 0.62 9.78
CA LYS A 46 -2.71 -0.25 10.82
C LYS A 46 -4.19 0.04 11.11
N ILE A 47 -4.87 0.80 10.25
CA ILE A 47 -6.29 1.11 10.41
C ILE A 47 -7.08 -0.15 10.09
N ARG A 48 -7.90 -0.65 11.02
CA ARG A 48 -8.63 -1.92 10.89
C ARG A 48 -10.12 -1.78 10.55
N ASN A 49 -10.60 -0.55 10.52
CA ASN A 49 -11.98 -0.25 10.16
C ASN A 49 -12.00 0.48 8.82
N PRO A 50 -13.02 0.25 7.96
CA PRO A 50 -13.24 1.08 6.80
C PRO A 50 -13.22 2.56 7.18
N CYS A 51 -12.55 3.36 6.35
CA CYS A 51 -12.27 4.75 6.64
C CYS A 51 -12.92 5.70 5.63
N HIS A 52 -13.68 5.20 4.65
CA HIS A 52 -14.60 6.04 3.88
C HIS A 52 -15.59 6.70 4.84
N ASN A 53 -15.75 8.02 4.70
CA ASN A 53 -16.65 8.79 5.56
C ASN A 53 -17.94 9.06 4.80
N LEU A 54 -19.07 9.00 5.51
CA LEU A 54 -20.37 9.42 5.00
C LEU A 54 -20.57 10.93 5.10
N ALA A 55 -19.69 11.64 5.80
CA ALA A 55 -19.62 13.10 5.73
C ALA A 55 -19.01 13.54 4.38
N ALA A 56 -19.42 14.72 3.90
CA ALA A 56 -18.79 15.35 2.76
C ALA A 56 -17.29 15.53 3.01
N VAL A 57 -16.48 15.34 1.97
CA VAL A 57 -15.06 15.62 2.03
C VAL A 57 -14.88 17.11 2.32
N SER A 58 -13.89 17.41 3.16
CA SER A 58 -13.53 18.77 3.54
C SER A 58 -12.02 18.88 3.67
N GLY A 59 -11.52 20.10 3.59
CA GLY A 59 -10.08 20.37 3.58
C GLY A 59 -9.43 20.04 2.25
N ASP A 60 -8.09 19.98 2.25
CA ASP A 60 -7.35 19.76 1.01
C ASP A 60 -7.51 18.32 0.50
N VAL A 61 -7.51 18.17 -0.83
CA VAL A 61 -7.84 16.93 -1.53
C VAL A 61 -6.80 16.58 -2.59
N ASN A 62 -6.68 15.30 -2.90
CA ASN A 62 -5.83 14.84 -4.00
C ASN A 62 -6.53 15.08 -5.34
N PRO A 63 -5.96 15.88 -6.26
CA PRO A 63 -6.50 16.04 -7.59
C PRO A 63 -6.21 14.81 -8.46
N ILE A 64 -7.22 14.25 -9.13
CA ILE A 64 -7.05 13.11 -10.04
C ILE A 64 -7.71 13.43 -11.38
N ASP A 65 -6.91 13.53 -12.46
CA ASP A 65 -7.43 13.63 -13.82
C ASP A 65 -7.88 12.26 -14.32
N ILE A 66 -9.18 12.12 -14.55
CA ILE A 66 -9.80 10.85 -14.96
C ILE A 66 -9.38 10.40 -16.37
N ASN A 67 -8.79 11.29 -17.16
CA ASN A 67 -8.41 11.01 -18.55
C ASN A 67 -7.03 10.39 -18.69
N LYS A 68 -6.21 10.44 -17.64
CA LYS A 68 -4.82 9.98 -17.65
C LYS A 68 -4.68 8.69 -16.84
N ILE A 69 -3.65 7.91 -17.17
CA ILE A 69 -3.20 6.80 -16.32
C ILE A 69 -2.91 7.36 -14.93
N TYR A 70 -3.43 6.69 -13.92
CA TYR A 70 -3.16 7.06 -12.53
C TYR A 70 -2.27 6.01 -11.89
N GLU A 71 -1.28 6.49 -11.14
CA GLU A 71 -0.35 5.65 -10.39
C GLU A 71 -0.67 5.75 -8.91
N TYR A 72 -0.98 4.61 -8.31
CA TYR A 72 -0.99 4.48 -6.87
C TYR A 72 0.42 4.17 -6.39
N ALA A 73 0.81 4.66 -5.22
CA ALA A 73 1.91 4.08 -4.47
C ALA A 73 1.40 3.55 -3.16
N ILE A 74 1.86 2.35 -2.84
CA ILE A 74 1.48 1.63 -1.65
C ILE A 74 2.78 1.31 -0.90
N TYR A 75 2.77 1.65 0.39
CA TYR A 75 3.77 1.16 1.32
C TYR A 75 3.22 -0.09 2.01
N GLN A 76 4.05 -1.11 2.10
CA GLN A 76 3.75 -2.36 2.79
C GLN A 76 4.83 -2.67 3.83
N LEU A 77 4.41 -2.83 5.07
CA LEU A 77 5.23 -3.31 6.18
C LEU A 77 5.05 -4.81 6.34
N ASP A 78 6.16 -5.53 6.55
CA ASP A 78 6.22 -6.97 6.82
C ASP A 78 5.49 -7.81 5.76
N ALA A 79 5.95 -7.72 4.52
CA ALA A 79 5.29 -8.28 3.34
C ALA A 79 5.29 -9.82 3.25
N ARG A 80 5.61 -10.55 4.33
CA ARG A 80 5.86 -11.99 4.31
C ARG A 80 4.58 -12.79 4.06
N ALA A 81 4.22 -12.85 2.79
CA ALA A 81 3.49 -13.95 2.24
C ALA A 81 4.39 -15.20 2.36
N ASN A 82 3.98 -16.21 3.12
CA ASN A 82 4.50 -17.55 2.92
C ASN A 82 4.09 -18.07 1.52
N GLU A 83 4.71 -19.15 1.05
CA GLU A 83 4.48 -19.72 -0.31
C GLU A 83 2.99 -19.96 -0.65
N THR A 84 2.12 -20.05 0.37
CA THR A 84 0.68 -20.33 0.22
C THR A 84 -0.23 -19.13 0.49
N SER A 85 0.29 -18.04 1.03
CA SER A 85 -0.50 -16.89 1.45
C SER A 85 -0.48 -15.80 0.40
N VAL A 86 -1.62 -15.15 0.22
CA VAL A 86 -1.81 -14.14 -0.80
C VAL A 86 -2.27 -12.83 -0.19
N ASN A 87 -1.45 -11.80 -0.33
CA ASN A 87 -1.77 -10.44 0.04
C ASN A 87 -2.69 -9.83 -1.03
N THR A 88 -3.92 -9.49 -0.67
CA THR A 88 -4.89 -8.93 -1.62
C THR A 88 -5.09 -7.44 -1.37
N TYR A 89 -5.02 -6.65 -2.43
CA TYR A 89 -5.25 -5.21 -2.42
C TYR A 89 -6.50 -4.93 -3.23
N THR A 90 -7.39 -4.12 -2.68
CA THR A 90 -8.59 -3.63 -3.38
C THR A 90 -8.65 -2.12 -3.23
N ILE A 91 -8.73 -1.41 -4.35
CA ILE A 91 -8.90 0.04 -4.37
C ILE A 91 -10.32 0.34 -4.81
N GLN A 92 -11.04 1.08 -3.98
CA GLN A 92 -12.41 1.51 -4.23
C GLN A 92 -12.53 3.03 -4.15
N PHE A 93 -13.40 3.59 -4.99
CA PHE A 93 -13.85 4.97 -4.90
C PHE A 93 -15.23 5.03 -4.27
N PHE A 94 -15.37 5.79 -3.20
CA PHE A 94 -16.64 6.11 -2.57
C PHE A 94 -16.97 7.57 -2.89
N LYS A 95 -18.07 7.80 -3.61
CA LYS A 95 -18.55 9.16 -3.84
C LYS A 95 -18.96 9.78 -2.51
N ASP A 96 -18.77 11.09 -2.38
CA ASP A 96 -19.12 11.83 -1.17
C ASP A 96 -20.53 11.48 -0.69
N GLN A 97 -20.66 11.23 0.61
CA GLN A 97 -21.92 10.90 1.28
C GLN A 97 -22.57 9.58 0.83
N GLU A 98 -21.85 8.74 0.09
CA GLU A 98 -22.32 7.42 -0.34
C GLU A 98 -21.54 6.28 0.35
N ASN A 99 -22.26 5.21 0.70
CA ASN A 99 -21.67 4.02 1.33
C ASN A 99 -21.32 2.92 0.33
N THR A 100 -21.61 3.13 -0.96
CA THR A 100 -21.37 2.14 -2.01
C THR A 100 -20.10 2.50 -2.75
N GLY A 101 -19.06 1.68 -2.60
CA GLY A 101 -17.78 1.87 -3.27
C GLY A 101 -17.77 1.27 -4.69
N PHE A 102 -17.22 2.02 -5.64
CA PHE A 102 -16.90 1.54 -6.98
C PHE A 102 -15.50 0.91 -6.96
N GLN A 103 -15.41 -0.39 -7.17
CA GLN A 103 -14.13 -1.08 -7.31
C GLN A 103 -13.42 -0.57 -8.56
N LEU A 104 -12.23 -0.02 -8.35
CA LEU A 104 -11.35 0.46 -9.41
C LEU A 104 -10.37 -0.64 -9.82
N LEU A 105 -9.87 -1.37 -8.83
CA LEU A 105 -8.81 -2.34 -9.01
C LEU A 105 -8.81 -3.36 -7.86
N THR A 106 -8.56 -4.63 -8.17
CA THR A 106 -8.20 -5.64 -7.18
C THR A 106 -7.05 -6.48 -7.70
N PHE A 107 -6.03 -6.69 -6.87
CA PHE A 107 -4.88 -7.50 -7.23
C PHE A 107 -4.28 -8.24 -6.05
N ASN A 108 -3.53 -9.28 -6.38
CA ASN A 108 -2.76 -10.06 -5.44
C ASN A 108 -1.28 -9.72 -5.63
N GLN A 109 -0.51 -9.60 -4.55
CA GLN A 109 0.95 -9.43 -4.66
C GLN A 109 1.69 -10.19 -3.57
N ASN A 110 2.46 -11.21 -3.95
CA ASN A 110 3.20 -12.10 -3.05
C ASN A 110 4.72 -12.01 -3.20
N ASP A 111 5.21 -11.34 -4.24
CA ASP A 111 6.62 -11.35 -4.62
C ASP A 111 7.46 -10.32 -3.85
N MET A 112 6.90 -9.67 -2.84
CA MET A 112 7.60 -8.68 -2.04
C MET A 112 8.58 -9.38 -1.09
N GLN A 113 9.83 -9.48 -1.53
CA GLN A 113 10.88 -10.20 -0.82
C GLN A 113 11.44 -9.47 0.41
N SER A 114 11.16 -8.16 0.56
CA SER A 114 11.65 -7.33 1.67
C SER A 114 10.57 -7.09 2.74
N ASN A 115 11.00 -7.06 4.00
CA ASN A 115 10.21 -6.39 5.03
C ASN A 115 10.37 -4.88 4.76
N ASN A 116 9.27 -4.17 4.53
CA ASN A 116 9.21 -2.76 4.10
C ASN A 116 9.43 -2.62 2.60
N SER A 117 8.33 -2.63 1.87
CA SER A 117 8.36 -2.51 0.42
C SER A 117 7.48 -1.38 -0.07
N PHE A 118 7.96 -0.72 -1.12
CA PHE A 118 7.26 0.37 -1.79
C PHE A 118 7.03 -0.03 -3.24
N TYR A 119 5.80 0.04 -3.71
CA TYR A 119 5.54 -0.26 -5.12
C TYR A 119 4.50 0.68 -5.70
N ALA A 120 4.66 0.94 -6.99
CA ALA A 120 3.70 1.69 -7.77
C ALA A 120 2.72 0.74 -8.46
N VAL A 121 1.47 1.15 -8.59
CA VAL A 121 0.44 0.44 -9.35
C VAL A 121 -0.12 1.36 -10.41
N LYS A 122 0.15 1.06 -11.67
CA LYS A 122 -0.41 1.78 -12.83
C LYS A 122 -1.79 1.22 -13.15
N MET A 123 -2.76 2.11 -13.25
CA MET A 123 -4.13 1.79 -13.63
C MET A 123 -4.53 2.62 -14.85
N ASP A 124 -5.27 1.98 -15.77
CA ASP A 124 -5.89 2.66 -16.91
C ASP A 124 -6.66 3.91 -16.47
N PRO A 125 -6.84 4.90 -17.38
CA PRO A 125 -7.60 6.10 -17.07
C PRO A 125 -8.96 5.77 -16.46
N LEU A 126 -9.29 6.43 -15.34
CA LEU A 126 -10.55 6.20 -14.60
C LEU A 126 -11.79 6.32 -15.48
N LYS A 127 -11.75 7.17 -16.51
CA LYS A 127 -12.84 7.31 -17.49
C LYS A 127 -13.20 6.00 -18.21
N MET A 128 -12.28 5.03 -18.25
CA MET A 128 -12.51 3.74 -18.90
C MET A 128 -13.37 2.81 -18.04
N ASN A 129 -13.44 3.04 -16.72
CA ASN A 129 -14.32 2.28 -15.83
C ASN A 129 -15.79 2.72 -16.04
N THR A 130 -16.50 2.01 -16.91
CA THR A 130 -17.88 2.35 -17.29
C THR A 130 -18.82 2.36 -16.10
N LYS A 131 -18.67 1.40 -15.17
CA LYS A 131 -19.51 1.32 -13.96
C LYS A 131 -19.37 2.56 -13.10
N LEU A 132 -18.15 3.08 -12.92
CA LEU A 132 -17.93 4.35 -12.24
C LEU A 132 -18.54 5.51 -13.03
N MET A 133 -18.23 5.63 -14.33
CA MET A 133 -18.65 6.77 -15.15
C MET A 133 -20.18 6.89 -15.33
N GLU A 134 -20.90 5.77 -15.31
CA GLU A 134 -22.36 5.75 -15.39
C GLU A 134 -23.05 6.20 -14.08
N ASN A 135 -22.33 6.19 -12.95
CA ASN A 135 -22.90 6.46 -11.62
C ASN A 135 -22.33 7.71 -10.93
N ILE A 136 -21.38 8.42 -11.55
CA ILE A 136 -20.89 9.70 -11.05
C ILE A 136 -21.41 10.86 -11.87
N GLU A 137 -21.85 11.91 -11.18
CA GLU A 137 -22.25 13.17 -11.78
C GLU A 137 -21.20 14.22 -11.45
N PHE A 138 -20.51 14.71 -12.48
CA PHE A 138 -19.60 15.83 -12.35
C PHE A 138 -20.40 17.12 -12.20
N ASN A 139 -19.96 18.00 -11.32
CA ASN A 139 -20.57 19.32 -11.18
C ASN A 139 -20.32 20.19 -12.44
N LYS A 140 -20.84 21.42 -12.43
CA LYS A 140 -20.70 22.38 -13.55
C LYS A 140 -19.24 22.70 -13.89
N GLU A 141 -18.34 22.59 -12.92
CA GLU A 141 -16.90 22.86 -13.06
C GLU A 141 -16.12 21.61 -13.51
N GLY A 142 -16.78 20.45 -13.63
CA GLY A 142 -16.21 19.23 -14.17
C GLY A 142 -15.47 18.37 -13.14
N PHE A 143 -15.81 18.45 -11.85
CA PHE A 143 -15.26 17.60 -10.80
C PHE A 143 -16.32 16.95 -9.89
N VAL A 144 -15.91 15.91 -9.19
CA VAL A 144 -16.67 15.21 -8.14
C VAL A 144 -15.74 14.83 -7.00
N PHE A 145 -16.21 14.94 -5.76
CA PHE A 145 -15.47 14.59 -4.57
C PHE A 145 -15.78 13.16 -4.11
N GLY A 146 -14.81 12.56 -3.43
CA GLY A 146 -14.98 11.27 -2.80
C GLY A 146 -13.77 10.85 -1.99
N THR A 147 -13.83 9.60 -1.54
CA THR A 147 -12.74 8.94 -0.83
C THR A 147 -12.23 7.78 -1.68
N LEU A 148 -10.91 7.72 -1.89
CA LEU A 148 -10.27 6.46 -2.28
C LEU A 148 -9.93 5.66 -1.04
N GLU A 149 -10.36 4.41 -1.00
CA GLU A 149 -10.08 3.46 0.08
C GLU A 149 -9.28 2.28 -0.49
N LEU A 150 -8.09 2.07 0.05
CA LEU A 150 -7.35 0.82 -0.10
C LEU A 150 -7.81 -0.13 1.00
N THR A 151 -8.23 -1.32 0.62
CA THR A 151 -8.38 -2.48 1.49
C THR A 151 -7.21 -3.42 1.24
N PHE A 152 -6.44 -3.72 2.28
CA PHE A 152 -5.37 -4.70 2.27
C PHE A 152 -5.78 -5.90 3.13
N ASP A 153 -6.01 -7.05 2.50
CA ASP A 153 -6.39 -8.30 3.16
C ASP A 153 -5.19 -9.24 3.24
N ALA A 154 -4.65 -9.37 4.46
CA ALA A 154 -3.52 -10.25 4.78
C ALA A 154 -3.96 -11.52 5.53
N ARG A 155 -5.27 -11.81 5.63
CA ARG A 155 -5.78 -12.92 6.44
C ARG A 155 -5.30 -14.29 5.98
N SER A 156 -5.00 -14.44 4.69
CA SER A 156 -4.43 -15.67 4.10
C SER A 156 -3.06 -16.01 4.71
N GLY A 157 -2.29 -15.01 5.16
CA GLY A 157 -1.00 -15.16 5.85
C GLY A 157 -1.09 -15.17 7.37
N GLY A 158 -2.30 -15.11 7.94
CA GLY A 158 -2.52 -14.99 9.39
C GLY A 158 -2.48 -13.56 9.92
N GLY A 159 -2.61 -12.57 9.04
CA GLY A 159 -2.81 -11.16 9.41
C GLY A 159 -4.29 -10.79 9.51
N ASP A 160 -4.54 -9.47 9.45
CA ASP A 160 -5.87 -8.87 9.51
C ASP A 160 -6.19 -8.13 8.19
N VAL A 161 -7.35 -7.48 8.15
CA VAL A 161 -7.71 -6.54 7.08
C VAL A 161 -7.39 -5.12 7.53
N TYR A 162 -6.72 -4.38 6.66
CA TYR A 162 -6.30 -3.01 6.90
C TYR A 162 -6.82 -2.07 5.83
N TYR A 163 -7.01 -0.80 6.21
CA TYR A 163 -7.60 0.21 5.37
C TYR A 163 -6.70 1.45 5.30
N SER A 164 -6.71 2.14 4.17
CA SER A 164 -6.08 3.45 4.04
C SER A 164 -6.92 4.32 3.14
N CYS A 165 -7.23 5.54 3.59
CA CYS A 165 -8.14 6.43 2.88
C CYS A 165 -7.50 7.74 2.53
N ALA A 166 -7.79 8.23 1.32
CA ALA A 166 -7.40 9.53 0.83
C ALA A 166 -8.63 10.30 0.34
N ASN A 167 -8.72 11.57 0.70
CA ASN A 167 -9.71 12.47 0.11
C ASN A 167 -9.27 12.81 -1.30
N VAL A 168 -10.18 12.67 -2.27
CA VAL A 168 -9.86 12.91 -3.68
C VAL A 168 -10.90 13.80 -4.33
N ARG A 169 -10.45 14.47 -5.38
CA ARG A 169 -11.31 15.15 -6.35
C ARG A 169 -11.02 14.57 -7.73
N LEU A 170 -11.96 13.79 -8.24
CA LEU A 170 -11.92 13.32 -9.62
C LEU A 170 -12.35 14.46 -10.54
N GLN A 171 -11.60 14.72 -11.59
CA GLN A 171 -11.83 15.87 -12.45
C GLN A 171 -11.50 15.58 -13.91
N LYS A 172 -12.21 16.25 -14.82
CA LYS A 172 -12.04 16.10 -16.26
C LYS A 172 -10.84 16.85 -16.85
N ARG A 173 -10.19 17.69 -16.04
CA ARG A 173 -9.02 18.50 -16.43
C ARG A 173 -8.00 18.41 -15.31
N ASN A 174 -6.72 18.38 -15.67
CA ASN A 174 -5.63 18.49 -14.70
C ASN A 174 -5.79 19.75 -13.85
N ALA A 175 -5.78 19.60 -12.53
CA ALA A 175 -5.64 20.74 -11.63
C ALA A 175 -4.17 21.09 -11.53
N THR A 176 -3.91 22.39 -11.53
CA THR A 176 -2.55 22.88 -11.47
C THR A 176 -2.14 23.02 -10.03
N THR A 177 -1.24 22.16 -9.59
CA THR A 177 -0.56 22.32 -8.31
C THR A 177 0.55 23.35 -8.52
N LYS A 178 0.64 24.36 -7.64
CA LYS A 178 1.73 25.36 -7.69
C LYS A 178 3.11 24.75 -7.46
N SER A 179 3.14 23.52 -6.96
CA SER A 179 4.33 22.75 -6.63
C SER A 179 4.40 21.50 -7.51
N THR A 180 5.63 21.05 -7.76
CA THR A 180 5.94 19.83 -8.49
C THR A 180 5.63 18.55 -7.68
N GLY A 181 5.19 18.68 -6.44
CA GLY A 181 4.95 17.56 -5.52
C GLY A 181 6.25 16.97 -4.95
N GLN A 182 6.09 15.89 -4.18
CA GLN A 182 7.20 15.13 -3.59
C GLN A 182 7.56 13.93 -4.46
N LYS A 183 8.84 13.77 -4.77
CA LYS A 183 9.35 12.54 -5.38
C LYS A 183 9.53 11.45 -4.33
N ILE A 184 9.04 10.25 -4.63
CA ILE A 184 9.30 9.05 -3.83
C ILE A 184 9.87 7.95 -4.74
N LYS A 185 10.77 7.14 -4.19
CA LYS A 185 11.33 5.98 -4.87
C LYS A 185 10.50 4.75 -4.52
N VAL A 186 10.02 4.05 -5.53
CA VAL A 186 9.39 2.74 -5.39
C VAL A 186 10.36 1.66 -5.85
N GLU A 187 10.25 0.47 -5.28
CA GLU A 187 11.11 -0.68 -5.59
C GLU A 187 10.68 -1.39 -6.87
N SER A 188 9.40 -1.30 -7.23
CA SER A 188 8.88 -1.85 -8.48
C SER A 188 7.58 -1.20 -8.92
N THR A 189 7.26 -1.39 -10.20
CA THR A 189 5.98 -0.99 -10.79
C THR A 189 5.18 -2.23 -11.19
N LEU A 190 3.93 -2.24 -10.74
CA LEU A 190 2.90 -3.20 -11.10
C LEU A 190 2.00 -2.54 -12.14
N THR A 191 1.97 -3.08 -13.36
CA THR A 191 1.07 -2.55 -14.40
C THR A 191 -0.16 -3.42 -14.50
N LEU A 192 -1.31 -2.84 -14.18
CA LEU A 192 -2.60 -3.51 -14.22
C LEU A 192 -3.48 -2.89 -15.31
N THR A 193 -3.65 -3.64 -16.39
CA THR A 193 -4.63 -3.33 -17.43
C THR A 193 -5.92 -4.09 -17.15
N ASP A 194 -6.83 -3.46 -16.42
CA ASP A 194 -8.23 -3.88 -16.35
C ASP A 194 -9.17 -2.69 -16.55
N GLY A 195 -9.11 -2.12 -17.75
CA GLY A 195 -9.99 -1.03 -18.16
C GLY A 195 -11.49 -1.34 -18.11
N LYS A 196 -11.92 -2.55 -17.70
CA LYS A 196 -13.35 -2.92 -17.55
C LYS A 196 -13.75 -3.26 -16.11
N GLY A 197 -12.81 -3.27 -15.16
CA GLY A 197 -13.07 -3.60 -13.75
C GLY A 197 -13.59 -5.03 -13.53
N ARG A 198 -13.17 -6.00 -14.34
CA ARG A 198 -13.65 -7.40 -14.29
C ARG A 198 -12.61 -8.43 -13.85
N GLN A 199 -11.33 -8.11 -13.83
CA GLN A 199 -10.26 -9.08 -13.61
C GLN A 199 -9.50 -8.82 -12.31
N ARG A 200 -9.37 -9.89 -11.51
CA ARG A 200 -8.25 -10.07 -10.60
C ARG A 200 -7.03 -10.32 -11.49
N GLY A 201 -6.17 -9.31 -11.66
CA GLY A 201 -4.92 -9.49 -12.41
C GLY A 201 -3.94 -10.33 -11.59
N GLU A 202 -3.37 -11.39 -12.19
CA GLU A 202 -2.04 -11.85 -11.80
C GLU A 202 -1.06 -10.80 -12.28
N ILE A 203 -0.20 -10.30 -11.39
CA ILE A 203 0.73 -9.22 -11.73
C ILE A 203 2.15 -9.73 -11.58
N GLU A 204 2.96 -9.49 -12.61
CA GLU A 204 4.40 -9.55 -12.50
C GLU A 204 4.93 -8.16 -12.16
N SER A 205 5.71 -8.10 -11.09
CA SER A 205 6.55 -6.94 -10.78
C SER A 205 7.64 -6.82 -11.85
N ASP A 206 7.89 -5.61 -12.36
CA ASP A 206 9.06 -5.38 -13.21
C ASP A 206 10.38 -5.50 -12.44
N GLY A 207 10.34 -5.46 -11.10
CA GLY A 207 11.51 -5.47 -10.22
C GLY A 207 12.44 -4.25 -10.40
N ILE A 208 11.99 -3.21 -11.10
CA ILE A 208 12.79 -2.03 -11.42
C ILE A 208 12.38 -0.89 -10.52
N ALA A 209 13.34 -0.38 -9.74
CA ALA A 209 13.10 0.79 -8.92
C ALA A 209 12.87 2.03 -9.79
N THR A 210 11.78 2.74 -9.55
CA THR A 210 11.40 3.95 -10.28
C THR A 210 11.13 5.12 -9.32
N GLU A 211 11.26 6.34 -9.82
CA GLU A 211 10.76 7.52 -9.10
C GLU A 211 9.35 7.84 -9.58
N ILE A 212 8.44 8.07 -8.63
CA ILE A 212 7.11 8.60 -8.91
C ILE A 212 6.91 9.92 -8.17
N ILE A 213 6.05 10.76 -8.72
CA ILE A 213 5.68 12.05 -8.14
C ILE A 213 4.37 11.91 -7.38
N VAL A 214 4.36 12.31 -6.11
CA VAL A 214 3.17 12.50 -5.28
C VAL A 214 2.80 13.98 -5.34
N PRO A 215 1.73 14.37 -6.05
CA PRO A 215 1.32 15.78 -6.13
C PRO A 215 0.90 16.29 -4.75
N ASP A 216 1.07 17.59 -4.54
CA ASP A 216 0.52 18.24 -3.34
C ASP A 216 -1.01 18.24 -3.38
N LEU A 217 -1.61 18.27 -2.18
CA LEU A 217 -3.04 18.46 -2.05
C LEU A 217 -3.44 19.84 -2.58
N ILE A 218 -4.62 19.93 -3.20
CA ILE A 218 -5.23 21.19 -3.61
C ILE A 218 -6.36 21.55 -2.64
N ASN A 219 -6.64 22.85 -2.50
CA ASN A 219 -7.80 23.29 -1.74
C ASN A 219 -9.09 22.74 -2.36
N HIS A 220 -10.02 22.29 -1.51
CA HIS A 220 -11.34 21.80 -1.90
C HIS A 220 -12.04 22.69 -2.95
N GLU A 221 -12.02 24.00 -2.74
CA GLU A 221 -12.73 24.99 -3.59
C GLU A 221 -11.87 25.54 -4.74
N ALA A 222 -10.68 25.00 -4.99
CA ALA A 222 -9.81 25.49 -6.05
C ALA A 222 -10.49 25.35 -7.43
N THR A 223 -10.87 26.47 -8.04
CA THR A 223 -11.37 26.48 -9.41
C THR A 223 -10.21 26.37 -10.39
N VAL A 224 -10.27 25.39 -11.30
CA VAL A 224 -9.23 25.20 -12.32
C VAL A 224 -9.56 26.15 -13.46
N SER A 225 -9.03 27.37 -13.43
CA SER A 225 -9.13 28.29 -14.57
C SER A 225 -8.24 27.77 -15.71
N SER A 226 -8.65 28.03 -16.93
CA SER A 226 -8.09 27.46 -18.17
C SER A 226 -6.64 27.88 -18.48
N GLU A 227 -6.00 28.66 -17.62
CA GLU A 227 -4.69 29.31 -17.86
C GLU A 227 -3.50 28.56 -17.25
N ASP A 228 -3.74 27.52 -16.46
CA ASP A 228 -2.69 26.84 -15.70
C ASP A 228 -2.34 25.44 -16.26
N ILE A 229 -2.40 25.24 -17.58
CA ILE A 229 -1.97 23.99 -18.22
C ILE A 229 -0.46 24.01 -18.44
N VAL A 230 0.31 23.39 -17.54
CA VAL A 230 1.65 22.88 -17.89
C VAL A 230 1.69 21.39 -17.61
N ALA A 231 1.57 20.61 -18.68
CA ALA A 231 2.00 19.24 -18.70
C ALA A 231 3.53 19.23 -18.81
N ASN A 232 4.24 18.81 -17.77
CA ASN A 232 5.53 18.18 -17.98
C ASN A 232 5.27 16.70 -18.31
N ASP A 233 4.92 16.48 -19.57
CA ASP A 233 5.21 15.25 -20.28
C ASP A 233 6.10 15.66 -21.46
N SER A 234 7.37 15.94 -21.15
CA SER A 234 8.42 16.20 -22.15
C SER A 234 9.80 16.05 -21.53
N THR A 235 10.36 14.84 -21.63
CA THR A 235 11.62 14.65 -22.36
C THR A 235 11.81 13.16 -22.66
N GLU A 236 11.45 12.76 -23.88
CA GLU A 236 12.28 11.83 -24.64
C GLU A 236 13.69 12.44 -24.65
N GLY A 237 14.61 11.80 -23.91
CA GLY A 237 15.97 12.29 -23.70
C GLY A 237 16.91 11.11 -23.65
N ASP A 238 17.38 10.74 -24.84
CA ASP A 238 18.54 9.90 -25.13
C ASP A 238 19.67 10.14 -24.10
N ILE A 239 20.00 9.14 -23.28
CA ILE A 239 21.27 9.11 -22.55
C ILE A 239 21.95 7.79 -22.88
N GLY A 240 22.73 7.87 -23.95
CA GLY A 240 23.78 6.94 -24.26
C GLY A 240 24.81 6.82 -23.13
N GLN A 241 25.40 5.63 -23.12
CA GLN A 241 26.65 5.22 -22.48
C GLN A 241 27.57 6.36 -21.99
N ASN A 242 27.95 6.29 -20.71
CA ASN A 242 29.36 6.46 -20.40
C ASN A 242 29.81 5.58 -19.23
N ASN A 243 30.87 4.82 -19.50
CA ASN A 243 31.62 4.00 -18.56
C ASN A 243 32.51 4.89 -17.68
N ASN A 244 32.61 4.55 -16.39
CA ASN A 244 33.84 4.36 -15.60
C ASN A 244 33.46 4.41 -14.11
N ASN A 245 33.45 3.27 -13.43
CA ASN A 245 34.55 2.79 -12.58
C ASN A 245 35.00 3.82 -11.53
N GLU A 246 34.51 3.68 -10.29
CA GLU A 246 35.38 3.56 -9.11
C GLU A 246 34.60 3.09 -7.87
N ASN A 247 34.90 1.84 -7.49
CA ASN A 247 35.03 1.30 -6.15
C ASN A 247 34.80 2.27 -4.96
N SER A 248 33.79 1.98 -4.14
CA SER A 248 33.92 2.14 -2.68
C SER A 248 33.04 1.15 -1.92
N ASN A 249 33.72 0.20 -1.29
CA ASN A 249 33.24 -0.67 -0.22
C ASN A 249 32.60 0.13 0.93
N HIS A 250 31.38 -0.24 1.32
CA HIS A 250 30.88 -0.22 2.71
C HIS A 250 29.70 -1.20 2.76
N LYS A 251 29.87 -2.46 3.15
CA LYS A 251 29.85 -2.94 4.55
C LYS A 251 28.97 -2.08 5.47
N ASN A 252 27.74 -2.54 5.71
CA ASN A 252 27.43 -3.17 6.99
C ASN A 252 26.16 -4.02 6.90
N SER A 253 26.36 -5.33 7.05
CA SER A 253 25.34 -6.28 7.43
C SER A 253 24.87 -5.97 8.85
N SER A 254 23.63 -5.51 9.03
CA SER A 254 22.92 -5.76 10.27
C SER A 254 22.25 -7.13 10.13
N SER A 255 22.98 -8.18 10.49
CA SER A 255 22.35 -9.46 10.81
C SER A 255 21.42 -9.22 12.01
N ASN A 256 20.13 -9.12 11.75
CA ASN A 256 19.14 -9.32 12.80
C ASN A 256 19.43 -10.70 13.39
N LEU A 257 19.91 -10.72 14.63
CA LEU A 257 19.99 -11.92 15.44
C LEU A 257 18.54 -12.31 15.77
N SER A 258 17.84 -12.88 14.79
CA SER A 258 16.62 -13.64 15.05
C SER A 258 17.07 -14.86 15.83
N ILE A 259 17.00 -14.79 17.15
CA ILE A 259 17.13 -15.95 18.01
C ILE A 259 16.12 -16.96 17.46
N PRO A 260 16.55 -18.11 16.92
CA PRO A 260 15.61 -19.13 16.46
C PRO A 260 14.76 -19.47 17.67
N SER A 261 13.43 -19.45 17.53
CA SER A 261 12.49 -19.80 18.61
C SER A 261 12.78 -21.17 19.25
N MET A 262 13.60 -22.02 18.60
CA MET A 262 14.19 -23.24 19.20
C MET A 262 15.10 -22.99 20.41
N PHE A 263 15.84 -21.88 20.49
CA PHE A 263 16.74 -21.60 21.62
C PHE A 263 15.98 -21.22 22.90
N VAL A 264 14.85 -20.52 22.78
CA VAL A 264 14.00 -20.20 23.95
C VAL A 264 13.27 -21.43 24.46
N ALA A 265 12.80 -22.30 23.56
CA ALA A 265 12.16 -23.57 23.92
C ALA A 265 13.11 -24.54 24.64
N THR A 266 14.39 -24.60 24.22
CA THR A 266 15.41 -25.43 24.87
C THR A 266 15.87 -24.86 26.21
N LEU A 267 15.92 -23.53 26.37
CA LEU A 267 16.23 -22.92 27.67
C LEU A 267 15.12 -23.17 28.70
N ILE A 268 13.84 -23.06 28.30
CA ILE A 268 12.69 -23.31 29.16
C ILE A 268 12.60 -24.80 29.56
N SER A 269 12.92 -25.73 28.66
CA SER A 269 12.96 -27.16 29.00
C SER A 269 14.11 -27.49 29.95
N LEU A 270 15.29 -26.86 29.79
CA LEU A 270 16.42 -27.02 30.70
C LEU A 270 16.14 -26.50 32.11
N ILE A 271 15.53 -25.31 32.23
CA ILE A 271 15.15 -24.72 33.52
C ILE A 271 14.12 -25.62 34.22
N SER A 272 13.16 -26.18 33.46
CA SER A 272 12.17 -27.11 33.98
C SER A 272 12.79 -28.41 34.49
N PHE A 273 13.83 -28.93 33.83
CA PHE A 273 14.57 -30.12 34.28
C PHE A 273 15.41 -29.88 35.55
N ILE A 274 15.95 -28.67 35.73
CA ILE A 274 16.75 -28.32 36.93
C ILE A 274 15.86 -28.19 38.18
N ILE A 275 14.66 -27.63 38.03
CA ILE A 275 13.71 -27.46 39.16
C ILE A 275 13.18 -28.80 39.66
N ILE A 276 13.05 -29.81 38.77
CA ILE A 276 12.51 -31.13 39.13
C ILE A 276 13.54 -32.04 39.82
N ARG A 277 14.83 -31.69 39.76
CA ARG A 277 15.93 -32.46 40.38
C ARG A 277 16.38 -31.96 41.76
N LYS A 278 15.73 -30.92 42.31
CA LYS A 278 15.83 -30.55 43.73
C LYS A 278 14.61 -31.05 44.48
#